data_AF-A0A6L7MUN7-F1
#
_entry.id   AF-A0A6L7MUN7-F1
#
_cell.length_a   1.000
_cell.length_b   1.000
_cell.length_c   1.000
_cell.angle_alpha   90.00
_cell.angle_beta   90.00
_cell.angle_gamma   90.00
#
_symmetry.space_group_name_H-M   'P 1'
#
loop_
_entity.id
_entity.type
_entity.pdbx_description
1 polymer ?
#
loop_
_entity_poly.entity_id
_entity_poly.type
_entity_poly.pdbx_seq_one_letter_code
_entity_poly.pdbx_strand_id
1 'polypeptide(L)'
;MALLSLTTAADVQRELAASVRQRRRSRKLSRRALAERSTVPAATIKRFETTGQISLRQFVLLWQCVGDLDQLASLAEPRAAPPRTIDEVLEQEPGRGAR
;
A
#
# COMPACT_ATOMS: atom_id res chain seq x y z
N MET A 1 4.08 -2.18 23.33
CA MET A 1 5.47 -2.59 23.03
C MET A 1 5.95 -1.79 21.83
N ALA A 2 7.10 -1.10 21.93
CA ALA A 2 7.68 -0.44 20.78
C ALA A 2 8.27 -1.52 19.85
N LEU A 3 7.73 -1.62 18.63
CA LEU A 3 8.38 -2.35 17.55
C LEU A 3 9.63 -1.54 17.18
N LEU A 4 10.82 -2.08 17.46
CA LEU A 4 12.08 -1.54 16.94
C LEU A 4 12.10 -1.76 15.42
N SER A 5 11.48 -0.85 14.69
CA SER A 5 11.54 -0.76 13.23
C SER A 5 12.58 0.29 12.86
N LEU A 6 13.53 -0.07 11.99
CA LEU A 6 14.45 0.90 11.38
C LEU A 6 13.77 1.75 10.30
N THR A 7 12.63 1.30 9.80
CA THR A 7 11.80 2.04 8.85
C THR A 7 11.01 3.10 9.59
N THR A 8 11.20 4.37 9.21
CA THR A 8 10.45 5.50 9.76
C THR A 8 9.16 5.74 8.98
N ALA A 9 8.22 6.49 9.58
CA ALA A 9 7.01 6.92 8.88
C ALA A 9 7.32 7.72 7.59
N ALA A 10 8.41 8.50 7.59
CA ALA A 10 8.85 9.25 6.42
C ALA A 10 9.37 8.34 5.30
N ASP A 11 10.04 7.23 5.65
CA ASP A 11 10.48 6.23 4.67
C ASP A 11 9.28 5.60 3.97
N VAL A 12 8.28 5.15 4.75
CA VAL A 12 7.04 4.59 4.20
C VAL A 12 6.33 5.59 3.28
N GLN A 13 6.22 6.86 3.68
CA GLN A 13 5.60 7.89 2.84
C GLN A 13 6.34 8.07 1.50
N ARG A 14 7.68 8.06 1.52
CA ARG A 14 8.50 8.16 0.30
C ARG A 14 8.33 6.96 -0.61
N GLU A 15 8.31 5.75 -0.05
CA GLU A 15 8.11 4.50 -0.78
C GLU A 15 6.72 4.45 -1.43
N LEU A 16 5.68 4.83 -0.69
CA LEU A 16 4.31 4.90 -1.22
C LEU A 16 4.19 5.92 -2.36
N ALA A 17 4.80 7.11 -2.21
CA ALA A 17 4.83 8.11 -3.26
C ALA A 17 5.59 7.64 -4.51
N ALA A 18 6.72 6.96 -4.33
CA ALA A 18 7.49 6.36 -5.42
C ALA A 18 6.68 5.28 -6.15
N SER A 19 5.98 4.42 -5.40
CA SER A 19 5.11 3.35 -5.96
C SER A 19 3.98 3.93 -6.80
N VAL A 20 3.24 4.93 -6.28
CA VAL A 20 2.19 5.62 -7.05
C VAL A 20 2.75 6.26 -8.32
N ARG A 21 3.90 6.95 -8.23
CA ARG A 21 4.57 7.58 -9.37
C ARG A 21 4.98 6.55 -10.43
N GLN A 22 5.54 5.42 -10.01
CA GLN A 22 5.96 4.34 -10.90
C GLN A 22 4.76 3.72 -11.62
N ARG A 23 3.71 3.36 -10.88
CA ARG A 23 2.47 2.80 -11.44
C ARG A 23 1.77 3.78 -12.38
N ARG A 24 1.74 5.07 -12.05
CA ARG A 24 1.22 6.11 -12.96
C ARG A 24 2.01 6.14 -14.27
N ARG A 25 3.34 6.10 -14.20
CA ARG A 25 4.23 6.13 -15.37
C ARG A 25 4.11 4.86 -16.22
N SER A 26 4.03 3.68 -15.62
CA SER A 26 3.87 2.42 -16.36
C SER A 26 2.54 2.38 -17.13
N ARG A 27 1.49 3.01 -16.58
CA ARG A 27 0.20 3.22 -17.26
C ARG A 27 0.20 4.41 -18.25
N LYS A 28 1.35 5.05 -18.50
CA LYS A 28 1.51 6.22 -19.38
C LYS A 28 0.61 7.41 -19.01
N LEU A 29 0.22 7.54 -17.75
CA LEU A 29 -0.62 8.64 -17.28
C LEU A 29 0.23 9.85 -16.95
N SER A 30 -0.09 11.02 -17.52
CA SER A 30 0.43 12.30 -17.04
C SER A 30 -0.18 12.64 -15.67
N ARG A 31 0.38 13.62 -14.95
CA ARG A 31 -0.26 14.10 -13.71
C ARG A 31 -1.65 14.69 -13.98
N ARG A 32 -1.83 15.36 -15.12
CA ARG A 32 -3.13 15.89 -15.56
C ARG A 32 -4.12 14.75 -15.81
N ALA A 33 -3.71 13.72 -16.55
CA ALA A 33 -4.57 12.57 -16.83
C ALA A 33 -4.94 11.79 -15.55
N LEU A 34 -4.02 11.68 -14.58
CA LEU A 34 -4.37 11.09 -13.28
C LEU A 34 -5.28 12.01 -12.45
N ALA A 35 -5.12 13.32 -12.53
CA ALA A 35 -5.99 14.27 -11.85
C ALA A 35 -7.44 14.19 -12.33
N GLU A 36 -7.63 14.07 -13.64
CA GLU A 36 -8.96 13.89 -14.25
C GLU A 36 -9.65 12.60 -13.77
N ARG A 37 -8.89 11.52 -13.59
CA ARG A 37 -9.43 10.23 -13.13
C ARG A 37 -9.69 10.16 -11.63
N SER A 38 -8.79 10.72 -10.84
CA SER A 38 -8.83 10.62 -9.37
C SER A 38 -9.56 11.77 -8.70
N THR A 39 -9.87 12.85 -9.44
CA THR A 39 -10.35 14.14 -8.92
C THR A 39 -9.37 14.86 -7.98
N VAL A 40 -8.14 14.37 -7.87
CA VAL A 40 -7.07 15.00 -7.07
C VAL A 40 -6.30 15.98 -7.96
N PRO A 41 -6.17 17.27 -7.60
CA PRO A 41 -5.51 18.26 -8.44
C PRO A 41 -4.08 17.86 -8.85
N ALA A 42 -3.68 18.16 -10.09
CA ALA A 42 -2.36 17.82 -10.61
C ALA A 42 -1.21 18.44 -9.78
N ALA A 43 -1.43 19.62 -9.20
CA ALA A 43 -0.49 20.27 -8.27
C ALA A 43 -0.33 19.47 -6.97
N THR A 44 -1.42 18.91 -6.44
CA THR A 44 -1.40 18.02 -5.27
C THR A 44 -0.67 16.72 -5.59
N ILE A 45 -0.91 16.13 -6.77
CA ILE A 45 -0.17 14.93 -7.23
C ILE A 45 1.32 15.24 -7.35
N LYS A 46 1.70 16.39 -7.93
CA LYS A 46 3.10 16.82 -8.02
C LYS A 46 3.73 16.94 -6.63
N ARG A 47 3.05 17.59 -5.68
CA ARG A 47 3.53 17.73 -4.30
C ARG A 47 3.74 16.35 -3.67
N PHE A 48 2.72 15.49 -3.70
CA PHE A 48 2.80 14.14 -3.16
C PHE A 48 3.98 13.34 -3.73
N GLU A 49 4.14 13.31 -5.06
CA GLU A 49 5.24 12.58 -5.70
C GLU A 49 6.64 13.15 -5.41
N THR A 50 6.72 14.38 -4.92
CA THR A 50 7.99 15.06 -4.63
C THR A 50 8.33 15.00 -3.15
N THR A 51 7.34 15.13 -2.27
CA THR A 51 7.53 15.28 -0.82
C THR A 51 7.00 14.11 0.00
N GLY A 52 6.21 13.21 -0.58
CA GLY A 52 5.49 12.16 0.14
C GLY A 52 4.25 12.65 0.89
N GLN A 53 3.96 13.96 0.87
CA GLN A 53 2.89 14.55 1.69
C GLN A 53 1.56 14.68 0.93
N ILE A 54 0.52 14.06 1.47
CA ILE A 54 -0.86 14.12 0.97
C ILE A 54 -1.83 13.76 2.12
N SER A 55 -3.12 14.06 1.97
CA SER A 55 -4.15 13.51 2.88
C SER A 55 -4.44 12.04 2.57
N LEU A 56 -4.91 11.28 3.57
CA LEU A 56 -5.29 9.88 3.39
C LEU A 56 -6.36 9.70 2.31
N ARG A 57 -7.44 10.52 2.35
CA ARG A 57 -8.52 10.48 1.34
C ARG A 57 -7.95 10.60 -0.08
N GLN A 58 -7.09 11.58 -0.32
CA GLN A 58 -6.51 11.79 -1.64
C GLN A 58 -5.55 10.66 -2.02
N PHE A 59 -4.78 10.10 -1.08
CA PHE A 59 -3.93 8.93 -1.34
C PHE A 59 -4.76 7.74 -1.83
N VAL A 60 -5.85 7.41 -1.13
CA VAL A 60 -6.78 6.33 -1.52
C VAL A 60 -7.33 6.58 -2.93
N LEU A 61 -7.74 7.82 -3.24
CA LEU A 61 -8.22 8.21 -4.58
C LEU A 61 -7.14 8.12 -5.68
N LEU A 62 -5.86 8.31 -5.35
CA LEU A 62 -4.78 8.05 -6.31
C LEU A 62 -4.57 6.54 -6.47
N TRP A 63 -4.59 5.78 -5.37
CA TRP A 63 -4.33 4.35 -5.36
C TRP A 63 -5.34 3.57 -6.17
N GLN A 64 -6.64 3.86 -6.03
CA GLN A 64 -7.71 3.25 -6.86
C GLN A 64 -7.48 3.41 -8.37
N CYS A 65 -6.78 4.47 -8.80
CA CYS A 65 -6.55 4.73 -10.22
C CYS A 65 -5.30 4.02 -10.76
N VAL A 66 -4.32 3.71 -9.90
CA VAL A 66 -3.00 3.21 -10.30
C VAL A 66 -2.72 1.78 -9.81
N GLY A 67 -3.51 1.27 -8.89
CA GLY A 67 -3.33 -0.03 -8.25
C GLY A 67 -4.66 -0.73 -7.96
N ASP A 68 -4.55 -1.81 -7.21
CA ASP A 68 -5.69 -2.56 -6.68
C ASP A 68 -6.07 -1.97 -5.32
N LEU A 69 -7.34 -1.60 -5.17
CA LEU A 69 -7.86 -1.01 -3.95
C LEU A 69 -8.07 -2.06 -2.86
N ASP A 70 -8.33 -3.31 -3.23
CA ASP A 70 -8.53 -4.41 -2.28
C ASP A 70 -7.20 -4.72 -1.55
N GLN A 71 -6.08 -4.64 -2.27
CA GLN A 71 -4.75 -4.70 -1.67
C GLN A 71 -4.51 -3.61 -0.61
N LEU A 72 -5.09 -2.42 -0.79
CA LEU A 72 -4.97 -1.35 0.19
C LEU A 72 -5.93 -1.57 1.37
N ALA A 73 -7.12 -2.09 1.09
CA ALA A 73 -8.12 -2.42 2.10
C ALA A 73 -7.63 -3.53 3.05
N SER A 74 -6.85 -4.50 2.54
CA SER A 74 -6.30 -5.59 3.35
C SER A 74 -5.33 -5.12 4.45
N LEU A 75 -4.84 -3.88 4.39
CA LEU A 75 -4.04 -3.29 5.49
C LEU A 75 -4.87 -3.06 6.77
N ALA A 76 -6.19 -2.98 6.66
CA ALA A 76 -7.10 -2.82 7.78
C ALA A 76 -7.56 -4.17 8.35
N GLU A 77 -7.25 -5.28 7.68
CA GLU A 77 -7.63 -6.61 8.16
C GLU A 77 -6.82 -6.98 9.42
N PRO A 78 -7.46 -7.65 10.40
CA PRO A 78 -6.73 -8.18 11.55
C PRO A 78 -5.66 -9.14 11.05
N ARG A 79 -4.40 -8.86 11.38
CA ARG A 79 -3.34 -9.82 11.12
C ARG A 79 -3.64 -11.07 11.95
N ALA A 80 -3.76 -12.22 11.28
CA ALA A 80 -3.91 -13.50 11.97
C ALA A 80 -2.82 -13.62 13.05
N ALA A 81 -3.25 -13.96 14.26
CA ALA A 81 -2.29 -14.19 15.34
C ALA A 81 -1.36 -15.33 14.89
N PRO A 82 -0.03 -15.19 15.09
CA PRO A 82 0.84 -16.33 14.87
C PRO A 82 0.37 -17.47 15.78
N PRO A 83 0.44 -18.73 15.30
CA PRO A 83 0.08 -19.88 16.10
C PRO A 83 0.92 -19.89 17.38
N ARG A 84 0.26 -20.15 18.51
CA ARG A 84 0.87 -20.12 19.84
C ARG A 84 1.32 -21.49 20.30
N THR A 85 0.86 -22.55 19.64
CA THR A 85 1.16 -23.95 19.97
C THR A 85 1.62 -24.71 18.73
N ILE A 86 2.30 -25.83 18.96
CA ILE A 86 2.71 -26.76 17.90
C ILE A 86 1.46 -27.31 17.19
N ASP A 87 0.41 -27.62 17.94
CA ASP A 87 -0.85 -28.14 17.39
C ASP A 87 -1.50 -27.13 16.42
N GLU A 88 -1.52 -25.84 16.76
CA GLU A 88 -2.03 -24.78 15.87
C GLU A 88 -1.19 -24.63 14.58
N VAL A 89 0.11 -24.94 14.62
CA VAL A 89 0.95 -24.97 13.41
C VAL A 89 0.60 -26.18 12.54
N LEU A 90 0.40 -27.35 13.15
CA LEU A 90 0.08 -28.60 12.46
C LEU A 90 -1.29 -28.56 11.78
N GLU A 91 -2.26 -27.84 12.36
CA GLU A 91 -3.58 -27.60 11.76
C GLU A 91 -3.56 -26.64 10.56
N GLN A 92 -2.54 -25.77 10.46
CA GLN A 92 -2.40 -24.79 9.37
C GLN A 92 -1.59 -25.28 8.17
N GLU A 93 -0.90 -26.42 8.28
CA GLU A 93 -0.19 -27.07 7.17
C GLU A 93 -1.13 -28.07 6.46
N PRO A 94 -1.54 -27.84 5.20
CA PRO A 94 -2.25 -28.87 4.45
C PRO A 94 -1.29 -30.01 4.08
N GLY A 95 -1.28 -31.05 4.93
CA GLY A 95 -0.96 -32.43 4.58
C GLY A 95 0.22 -32.68 3.64
N ARG A 96 1.44 -32.27 4.02
CA ARG A 96 2.66 -32.76 3.38
C ARG A 96 3.17 -34.04 4.06
N GLY A 97 2.30 -35.06 4.13
CA GLY A 97 2.58 -36.30 4.87
C GLY A 97 1.89 -37.55 4.34
N ALA A 98 1.38 -37.53 3.10
CA ALA A 98 0.86 -38.72 2.43
C ALA A 98 1.66 -39.00 1.14
N ARG A 99 2.95 -39.33 1.29
CA ARG A 99 3.75 -40.08 0.31
C ARG A 99 4.77 -40.92 1.03
#